data_AF-A0A1E5VJG6-F1
#
_entry.id   AF-A0A1E5VJG6-F1
#
_cell.length_a   1.000
_cell.length_b   1.000
_cell.length_c   1.000
_cell.angle_alpha   90.00
_cell.angle_beta   90.00
_cell.angle_gamma   90.00
#
_symmetry.space_group_name_H-M   'P 1'
#
loop_
_entity.id
_entity.type
_entity.pdbx_description
1 polymer ?
#
loop_
_entity_poly.entity_id
_entity_poly.type
_entity_poly.pdbx_seq_one_letter_code
_entity_poly.pdbx_strand_id
1 'polypeptide(L)'
;ECKILSAEAKDAADRICRRLQLGSKLSEIIESKEDACALFDLYKNEQYLLTDYKDKFCIVLKEGSSPEDMLKSLFHVSYLYWLERYLGFKPSSIASECRPGGRLEVSLDYAQREFSHVKHDSSVGGWVMDGLIARPLPVRIQVGDVTT
;
A
#
# COMPACT_ATOMS: atom_id res chain seq x y z
N GLU A 1 -24.88 10.74 4.11
CA GLU A 1 -25.05 9.27 4.04
C GLU A 1 -23.76 8.55 4.43
N CYS A 2 -23.79 7.69 5.46
CA CYS A 2 -22.65 6.84 5.82
C CYS A 2 -22.66 5.61 4.90
N LYS A 3 -21.99 5.68 3.74
CA LYS A 3 -21.88 4.53 2.83
C LYS A 3 -21.09 3.42 3.52
N ILE A 4 -21.81 2.37 3.92
CA ILE A 4 -21.23 1.12 4.40
C ILE A 4 -20.36 0.54 3.26
N LEU A 5 -19.15 0.08 3.59
CA LEU A 5 -18.27 -0.59 2.62
C LEU A 5 -19.00 -1.75 1.94
N SER A 6 -18.81 -1.89 0.62
CA SER A 6 -19.40 -2.98 -0.15
C SER A 6 -18.88 -4.35 0.31
N ALA A 7 -19.60 -5.43 -0.02
CA ALA A 7 -19.18 -6.78 0.33
C ALA A 7 -17.83 -7.14 -0.33
N GLU A 8 -17.63 -6.69 -1.56
CA GLU A 8 -16.40 -6.89 -2.34
C GLU A 8 -15.22 -6.16 -1.69
N ALA A 9 -15.42 -4.92 -1.23
CA ALA A 9 -14.40 -4.16 -0.53
C ALA A 9 -13.99 -4.84 0.80
N LYS A 10 -14.95 -5.41 1.53
CA LYS A 10 -14.70 -6.17 2.76
C LYS A 10 -13.93 -7.47 2.49
N ASP A 11 -14.30 -8.23 1.45
CA ASP A 11 -13.59 -9.44 1.01
C ASP A 11 -12.15 -9.10 0.57
N ALA A 12 -11.96 -8.05 -0.22
CA ALA A 12 -10.64 -7.60 -0.64
C ALA A 12 -9.77 -7.23 0.57
N ALA A 13 -10.31 -6.46 1.53
CA ALA A 13 -9.59 -6.09 2.74
C ALA A 13 -9.20 -7.31 3.58
N ASP A 14 -10.09 -8.27 3.79
CA ASP A 14 -9.78 -9.52 4.51
C ASP A 14 -8.67 -10.32 3.82
N ARG A 15 -8.73 -10.46 2.49
CA ARG A 15 -7.69 -11.16 1.71
C ARG A 15 -6.33 -10.47 1.79
N ILE A 16 -6.31 -9.14 1.64
CA ILE A 16 -5.09 -8.35 1.79
C ILE A 16 -4.53 -8.52 3.20
N CYS A 17 -5.34 -8.35 4.24
CA CYS A 17 -4.93 -8.49 5.64
C CYS A 17 -4.31 -9.86 5.93
N ARG A 18 -4.85 -10.96 5.37
CA ARG A 18 -4.29 -12.31 5.55
C ARG A 18 -2.95 -12.51 4.84
N ARG A 19 -2.73 -11.82 3.72
CA ARG A 19 -1.50 -11.93 2.90
C ARG A 19 -0.44 -10.91 3.28
N LEU A 20 -0.80 -9.84 3.97
CA LEU A 20 0.09 -8.77 4.37
C LEU A 20 1.09 -9.21 5.45
N GLN A 21 2.36 -8.87 5.25
CA GLN A 21 3.41 -8.95 6.26
C GLN A 21 4.16 -7.61 6.32
N LEU A 22 3.83 -6.79 7.32
CA LEU A 22 4.49 -5.52 7.58
C LEU A 22 5.68 -5.73 8.52
N GLY A 23 6.89 -5.34 8.09
CA GLY A 23 8.11 -5.50 8.89
C GLY A 23 8.85 -6.81 8.63
N SER A 24 8.76 -7.35 7.42
CA SER A 24 9.56 -8.49 6.97
C SER A 24 11.06 -8.14 6.97
N LYS A 25 11.93 -9.12 7.20
CA LYS A 25 13.37 -8.94 6.99
C LYS A 25 13.73 -9.25 5.55
N LEU A 26 14.58 -8.43 4.96
CA LEU A 26 15.04 -8.64 3.59
C LEU A 26 15.71 -10.01 3.38
N SER A 27 16.49 -10.46 4.37
CA SER A 27 17.17 -11.76 4.35
C SER A 27 16.22 -12.97 4.36
N GLU A 28 14.97 -12.78 4.78
CA GLU A 28 13.97 -13.85 4.85
C GLU A 28 13.18 -13.98 3.54
N ILE A 29 13.22 -12.96 2.68
CA ILE A 29 12.37 -12.86 1.47
C ILE A 29 13.17 -12.77 0.15
N ILE A 30 14.48 -12.49 0.21
CA ILE A 30 15.34 -12.39 -0.97
C ILE A 30 16.30 -13.57 -1.04
N GLU A 31 16.30 -14.23 -2.20
CA GLU A 31 17.10 -15.44 -2.45
C GLU A 31 18.35 -15.14 -3.30
N SER A 32 18.41 -14.00 -3.99
CA SER A 32 19.51 -13.64 -4.88
C SER A 32 19.99 -12.20 -4.71
N LYS A 33 21.28 -11.97 -5.00
CA LYS A 33 21.85 -10.61 -5.03
C LYS A 33 21.20 -9.74 -6.11
N GLU A 34 20.84 -10.34 -7.25
CA GLU A 34 20.20 -9.63 -8.36
C GLU A 34 18.85 -9.04 -7.94
N ASP A 35 18.01 -9.83 -7.26
CA ASP A 35 16.70 -9.40 -6.76
C ASP A 35 16.85 -8.30 -5.69
N ALA A 36 17.84 -8.42 -4.81
CA ALA A 36 18.14 -7.39 -3.83
C ALA A 36 18.48 -6.05 -4.51
N CYS A 37 19.42 -6.07 -5.47
CA CYS A 37 19.82 -4.88 -6.21
C CYS A 37 18.62 -4.26 -6.95
N ALA A 38 17.82 -5.07 -7.64
CA ALA A 38 16.64 -4.59 -8.37
C ALA A 38 15.62 -3.89 -7.45
N LEU A 39 15.34 -4.44 -6.27
CA LEU A 39 14.46 -3.80 -5.29
C LEU A 39 15.04 -2.50 -4.74
N PHE A 40 16.33 -2.49 -4.38
CA PHE A 40 16.96 -1.27 -3.88
C PHE A 40 16.95 -0.16 -4.92
N ASP A 41 17.20 -0.49 -6.18
CA ASP A 41 17.19 0.48 -7.29
C ASP A 41 15.78 1.03 -7.55
N LEU A 42 14.76 0.18 -7.56
CA LEU A 42 13.37 0.58 -7.77
C LEU A 42 12.86 1.48 -6.64
N TYR A 43 13.05 1.06 -5.39
CA TYR A 43 12.54 1.75 -4.20
C TYR A 43 13.54 2.75 -3.61
N LYS A 44 14.53 3.22 -4.37
CA LYS A 44 15.60 4.12 -3.86
C LYS A 44 15.08 5.39 -3.18
N ASN A 45 13.92 5.89 -3.61
CA ASN A 45 13.29 7.11 -3.10
C ASN A 45 12.20 6.86 -2.05
N GLU A 46 11.95 5.59 -1.68
CA GLU A 46 10.94 5.22 -0.70
C GLU A 46 11.60 4.79 0.62
N GLN A 47 10.89 4.92 1.74
CA GLN A 47 11.36 4.40 3.04
C GLN A 47 10.91 2.96 3.31
N TYR A 48 10.47 2.24 2.29
CA TYR A 48 10.09 0.83 2.38
C TYR A 48 10.48 0.10 1.09
N LEU A 49 10.52 -1.22 1.15
CA LEU A 49 10.56 -2.12 0.01
C LEU A 49 9.30 -2.97 0.03
N LEU A 50 8.76 -3.31 -1.14
CA LEU A 50 7.61 -4.18 -1.28
C LEU A 50 7.89 -5.25 -2.34
N THR A 51 7.61 -6.50 -2.01
CA THR A 51 7.68 -7.64 -2.91
C THR A 51 6.66 -8.69 -2.49
N ASP A 52 6.37 -9.62 -3.40
CA ASP A 52 5.67 -10.85 -3.05
C ASP A 52 6.65 -11.98 -2.74
N TYR A 53 6.38 -12.71 -1.66
CA TYR A 53 7.11 -13.93 -1.30
C TYR A 53 6.15 -14.97 -0.73
N LYS A 54 6.08 -16.16 -1.35
CA LYS A 54 5.19 -17.26 -0.91
C LYS A 54 3.73 -16.83 -0.68
N ASP A 55 3.16 -16.13 -1.67
CA ASP A 55 1.77 -15.61 -1.63
C ASP A 55 1.51 -14.55 -0.52
N LYS A 56 2.58 -13.96 0.03
CA LYS A 56 2.51 -12.85 0.99
C LYS A 56 3.04 -11.56 0.37
N PHE A 57 2.33 -10.47 0.63
CA PHE A 57 2.81 -9.12 0.39
C PHE A 57 3.77 -8.74 1.51
N CYS A 58 5.07 -8.80 1.26
CA CYS A 58 6.11 -8.55 2.25
C CYS A 58 6.61 -7.11 2.12
N ILE A 59 6.44 -6.35 3.20
CA ILE A 59 6.96 -4.98 3.31
C ILE A 59 8.17 -5.00 4.24
N VAL A 60 9.31 -4.56 3.72
CA VAL A 60 10.52 -4.30 4.50
C VAL A 60 10.58 -2.80 4.78
N LEU A 61 10.60 -2.42 6.04
CA LEU A 61 10.74 -1.02 6.44
C LEU A 61 12.23 -0.66 6.51
N LYS A 62 12.59 0.49 5.96
CA LYS A 62 13.95 1.03 6.08
C LYS A 62 14.11 1.68 7.45
N GLU A 63 15.36 1.84 7.87
CA GLU A 63 15.63 2.61 9.08
C GLU A 63 15.15 4.05 8.90
N GLY A 64 14.34 4.55 9.84
CA GLY A 64 13.75 5.89 9.77
C GLY A 64 12.40 5.97 9.04
N SER A 65 11.78 4.86 8.65
CA SER A 65 10.40 4.88 8.12
C SER A 65 9.45 5.60 9.08
N SER A 66 8.74 6.59 8.56
CA SER A 66 7.68 7.29 9.28
C SER A 66 6.37 6.47 9.25
N PRO A 67 5.41 6.77 10.15
CA PRO A 67 4.06 6.19 10.06
C PRO A 67 3.37 6.46 8.71
N GLU A 68 3.71 7.56 8.03
CA GLU A 68 3.22 7.87 6.69
C GLU A 68 3.81 6.94 5.63
N ASP A 69 5.10 6.60 5.72
CA ASP A 69 5.73 5.62 4.83
C ASP A 69 5.09 4.23 5.00
N MET A 70 4.79 3.86 6.24
CA MET A 70 4.06 2.63 6.53
C MET A 70 2.65 2.68 5.92
N LEU A 71 1.93 3.79 6.06
CA LEU A 71 0.60 3.96 5.45
C LEU A 71 0.66 3.89 3.92
N LYS A 72 1.65 4.55 3.29
CA LYS A 72 1.90 4.49 1.85
C LYS A 72 2.19 3.07 1.38
N SER A 73 2.94 2.28 2.15
CA SER A 73 3.19 0.88 1.83
C SER A 73 1.91 0.03 1.83
N LEU A 74 0.96 0.28 2.74
CA LEU A 74 -0.33 -0.40 2.77
C LEU A 74 -1.24 0.03 1.61
N PHE A 75 -1.24 1.32 1.28
CA PHE A 75 -1.90 1.83 0.08
C PHE A 75 -1.36 1.14 -1.17
N HIS A 76 -0.04 1.02 -1.28
CA HIS A 76 0.64 0.35 -2.38
C HIS A 76 0.23 -1.14 -2.48
N VAL A 77 0.18 -1.88 -1.37
CA VAL A 77 -0.31 -3.28 -1.35
C VAL A 77 -1.74 -3.39 -1.86
N SER A 78 -2.60 -2.43 -1.51
CA SER A 78 -4.00 -2.43 -1.95
C SER A 78 -4.10 -2.34 -3.48
N TYR A 79 -3.26 -1.51 -4.09
CA TYR A 79 -3.19 -1.41 -5.55
C TYR A 79 -2.54 -2.64 -6.18
N LEU A 80 -1.48 -3.19 -5.57
CA LEU A 80 -0.82 -4.40 -6.06
C LEU A 80 -1.77 -5.60 -6.10
N TYR A 81 -2.62 -5.75 -5.07
CA TYR A 81 -3.70 -6.73 -5.04
C TYR A 81 -4.73 -6.51 -6.16
N TRP A 82 -5.08 -5.25 -6.44
CA TRP A 82 -5.98 -4.91 -7.54
C TRP A 82 -5.38 -5.29 -8.90
N LEU A 83 -4.08 -5.04 -9.13
CA LEU A 83 -3.37 -5.45 -10.35
C LEU A 83 -3.42 -6.97 -10.55
N GLU A 84 -3.15 -7.74 -9.48
CA GLU A 84 -3.22 -9.20 -9.50
C GLU A 84 -4.63 -9.69 -9.86
N ARG A 85 -5.65 -9.13 -9.21
CA ARG A 85 -7.05 -9.58 -9.34
C ARG A 85 -7.67 -9.22 -10.70
N TYR A 86 -7.33 -8.08 -11.28
CA TYR A 86 -8.05 -7.53 -12.44
C TYR A 86 -7.23 -7.40 -13.72
N LEU A 87 -5.90 -7.29 -13.64
CA LEU A 87 -5.03 -7.17 -14.81
C LEU A 87 -4.24 -8.44 -15.11
N GLY A 88 -4.42 -9.50 -14.32
CA GLY A 88 -3.85 -10.82 -14.60
C GLY A 88 -2.32 -10.85 -14.55
N PHE A 89 -1.69 -9.87 -13.89
CA PHE A 89 -0.27 -9.95 -13.60
C PHE A 89 -0.01 -11.18 -12.73
N LYS A 90 0.70 -12.16 -13.29
CA LYS A 90 1.17 -13.31 -12.54
C LYS A 90 2.51 -12.97 -11.89
N PRO A 91 2.76 -13.45 -10.66
CA PRO A 91 4.06 -13.30 -10.03
C PRO A 91 5.16 -13.87 -10.93
N SER A 92 6.19 -13.06 -11.20
CA SER A 92 7.41 -13.48 -11.88
C SER A 92 8.63 -13.25 -10.97
N SER A 93 9.85 -13.32 -11.49
CA SER A 93 11.02 -13.02 -10.65
C SER A 93 11.01 -11.55 -10.23
N ILE A 94 11.48 -11.26 -9.01
CA ILE A 94 11.52 -9.91 -8.45
C ILE A 94 12.25 -8.95 -9.41
N ALA A 95 13.42 -9.36 -9.93
CA ALA A 95 14.16 -8.56 -10.90
C ALA A 95 13.36 -8.22 -12.17
N SER A 96 12.50 -9.12 -12.65
CA SER A 96 11.63 -8.85 -13.80
C SER A 96 10.48 -7.90 -13.47
N GLU A 97 9.90 -8.01 -12.27
CA GLU A 97 8.82 -7.13 -11.81
C GLU A 97 9.30 -5.71 -11.53
N CYS A 98 10.60 -5.52 -11.27
CA CYS A 98 11.22 -4.21 -11.05
C CYS A 98 11.62 -3.48 -12.34
N ARG A 99 11.62 -4.17 -13.49
CA ARG A 99 11.95 -3.54 -14.79
C ARG A 99 10.76 -2.71 -15.31
N PRO A 100 10.99 -1.80 -16.28
CA PRO A 100 9.91 -1.01 -16.87
C PRO A 100 8.76 -1.88 -17.38
N GLY A 101 7.53 -1.57 -16.97
CA GLY A 101 6.33 -2.35 -17.29
C GLY A 101 6.14 -3.61 -16.42
N GLY A 102 7.07 -3.87 -15.51
CA GLY A 102 6.93 -4.87 -14.46
C GLY A 102 5.93 -4.43 -13.41
N ARG A 103 5.32 -5.41 -12.73
CA ARG A 103 4.21 -5.15 -11.80
C ARG A 103 4.60 -4.21 -10.64
N LEU A 104 5.77 -4.43 -10.04
CA LEU A 104 6.25 -3.62 -8.91
C LEU A 104 6.61 -2.19 -9.34
N GLU A 105 7.10 -2.02 -10.56
CA GLU A 105 7.40 -0.70 -11.12
C GLU A 105 6.12 0.10 -11.39
N VAL A 106 5.14 -0.51 -12.08
CA VAL A 106 3.84 0.10 -12.35
C VAL A 106 3.09 0.43 -11.07
N SER A 107 3.13 -0.47 -10.07
CA SER A 107 2.44 -0.24 -8.81
C SER A 107 3.09 0.87 -7.98
N LEU A 108 4.43 0.98 -8.01
CA LEU A 108 5.15 2.05 -7.33
C LEU A 108 4.86 3.41 -7.96
N ASP A 109 4.88 3.49 -9.28
CA ASP A 109 4.55 4.71 -10.04
C ASP A 109 3.11 5.18 -9.73
N TYR A 110 2.13 4.27 -9.65
CA TYR A 110 0.79 4.59 -9.18
C TYR A 110 0.79 5.09 -7.73
N ALA A 111 1.46 4.39 -6.81
CA ALA A 111 1.49 4.76 -5.40
C ALA A 111 2.11 6.15 -5.17
N GLN A 112 3.15 6.50 -5.93
CA GLN A 112 3.80 7.80 -5.86
C GLN A 112 2.90 8.94 -6.34
N ARG A 113 2.12 8.72 -7.39
CA ARG A 113 1.20 9.74 -7.93
C ARG A 113 -0.04 9.92 -7.06
N GLU A 114 -0.67 8.82 -6.64
CA GLU A 114 -2.02 8.87 -6.08
C GLU A 114 -2.05 9.03 -4.55
N PHE A 115 -1.00 8.63 -3.83
CA PHE A 115 -1.03 8.62 -2.37
C PHE A 115 -1.25 10.02 -1.77
N SER A 116 -0.64 11.05 -2.35
CA SER A 116 -0.84 12.44 -1.91
C SER A 116 -2.27 12.93 -2.12
N HIS A 117 -2.93 12.51 -3.22
CA HIS A 117 -4.31 12.85 -3.49
C HIS A 117 -5.24 12.17 -2.49
N VAL A 118 -5.06 10.87 -2.25
CA VAL A 118 -5.83 10.11 -1.26
C VAL A 118 -5.71 10.70 0.14
N LYS A 119 -4.50 11.14 0.53
CA LYS A 119 -4.26 11.80 1.82
C LYS A 119 -4.97 13.16 1.90
N HIS A 120 -4.89 13.96 0.84
CA HIS A 120 -5.56 15.24 0.76
C HIS A 120 -7.09 15.09 0.87
N ASP A 121 -7.68 14.21 0.07
CA ASP A 121 -9.12 13.97 0.06
C ASP A 121 -9.62 13.43 1.40
N SER A 122 -8.84 12.56 2.04
CA SER A 122 -9.13 12.06 3.39
C SER A 122 -9.16 13.19 4.41
N SER A 123 -8.21 14.14 4.32
CA SER A 123 -8.17 15.31 5.20
C SER A 123 -9.37 16.25 5.00
N VAL A 124 -9.77 16.47 3.75
CA VAL A 124 -11.00 17.22 3.40
C VAL A 124 -12.24 16.51 3.95
N GLY A 125 -12.24 15.17 3.90
CA GLY A 125 -13.29 14.32 4.49
C GLY A 125 -13.27 14.23 6.02
N GLY A 126 -12.39 14.96 6.69
CA GLY A 126 -12.33 15.03 8.15
C GLY A 126 -11.55 13.89 8.81
N TRP A 127 -10.60 13.28 8.10
CA TRP A 127 -9.73 12.22 8.59
C TRP A 127 -8.27 12.65 8.63
N VAL A 128 -7.62 12.35 9.74
CA VAL A 128 -6.18 12.48 9.92
C VAL A 128 -5.52 11.17 9.54
N MET A 129 -4.60 11.25 8.58
CA MET A 129 -3.84 10.13 8.00
C MET A 129 -2.34 10.32 8.28
N ASP A 130 -2.00 10.66 9.52
CA ASP A 130 -0.63 10.86 10.02
C ASP A 130 -0.02 9.60 10.63
N GLY A 131 -0.74 8.47 10.56
CA GLY A 131 -0.27 7.17 10.98
C GLY A 131 -1.13 6.03 10.44
N LEU A 132 -0.84 4.80 10.90
CA LEU A 132 -1.51 3.58 10.44
C LEU A 132 -3.00 3.49 10.81
N ILE A 133 -3.47 4.36 11.70
CA ILE A 133 -4.85 4.43 12.14
C ILE A 133 -5.40 5.77 11.66
N ALA A 134 -6.38 5.71 10.75
CA ALA A 134 -7.15 6.89 10.38
C ALA A 134 -7.97 7.37 11.60
N ARG A 135 -7.76 8.62 11.99
CA ARG A 135 -8.47 9.23 13.13
C ARG A 135 -9.37 10.35 12.65
N PRO A 136 -10.56 10.55 13.24
CA PRO A 136 -11.34 11.74 12.93
C PRO A 136 -10.57 13.01 13.32
N LEU A 137 -10.74 14.10 12.57
CA LEU A 137 -10.23 15.41 12.97
C LEU A 137 -10.81 15.78 14.35
N PRO A 138 -10.03 16.44 15.23
CA PRO A 138 -10.47 16.83 16.58
C PRO A 138 -11.77 17.64 16.63
N VAL A 139 -12.12 18.30 15.52
CA VAL A 139 -13.33 19.12 15.38
C VAL A 139 -14.25 18.52 14.31
N ARG A 140 -14.75 17.31 14.53
CA ARG A 140 -15.96 16.87 13.82
C ARG A 140 -17.14 17.68 14.34
N ILE A 141 -17.41 18.83 13.75
CA ILE A 141 -18.74 19.43 13.85
C ILE A 141 -19.67 18.46 13.12
N GLN A 142 -20.45 17.73 13.89
CA GLN A 142 -21.60 17.02 13.35
C GLN A 142 -22.55 18.12 12.87
N VAL A 143 -22.55 18.41 11.56
CA VAL A 143 -23.67 19.14 10.96
C VAL A 143 -24.82 18.16 11.08
N GLY A 144 -25.60 18.33 12.17
CA GLY A 144 -26.82 17.59 12.35
C GLY A 144 -27.66 17.79 11.10
N ASP A 145 -28.19 16.68 10.56
CA ASP A 145 -29.33 16.74 9.67
C ASP A 145 -30.39 17.58 10.39
N VAL A 146 -30.53 18.83 9.96
CA VAL A 146 -31.69 19.63 10.28
C VAL A 146 -32.81 19.00 9.47
N THR A 147 -33.51 18.05 10.08
CA THR A 147 -34.81 17.60 9.61
C THR A 147 -35.76 18.80 9.68
N THR A 148 -36.01 19.42 8.54
CA THR A 148 -37.22 20.22 8.28
C THR A 148 -38.03 19.52 7.21
#